data_AF-A0A532DK73-F1
#
_entry.id   AF-A0A532DK73-F1
#
_cell.length_a   1.000
_cell.length_b   1.000
_cell.length_c   1.000
_cell.angle_alpha   90.00
_cell.angle_beta   90.00
_cell.angle_gamma   90.00
#
_symmetry.space_group_name_H-M   'P 1'
#
loop_
_entity.id
_entity.type
_entity.pdbx_description
1 polymer ?
#
loop_
_entity_poly.entity_id
_entity_poly.type
_entity_poly.pdbx_seq_one_letter_code
_entity_poly.pdbx_strand_id
1 'polypeptide(L)'
;MTTQACDACHRAGVGWTPVTAYTHRTAFYKAHRASVLCSSCHTNNNEVIAWKYAGYKPDCAGCHAGDFKQGPHKKVDSPVIYYSVLELKDCSGSCHQYTNSTLTTISKNRSGQHRPTGSF
;
A
#
# COMPACT_ATOMS: atom_id res chain seq x y z
N MET A 1 20.46 -9.00 -2.72
CA MET A 1 21.47 -9.64 -1.85
C MET A 1 20.94 -9.65 -0.42
N THR A 2 21.01 -10.77 0.27
CA THR A 2 20.56 -10.93 1.67
C THR A 2 21.74 -11.36 2.53
N THR A 3 21.80 -10.93 3.79
CA THR A 3 22.74 -11.43 4.80
C THR A 3 22.07 -12.45 5.73
N GLN A 4 20.80 -12.77 5.51
CA GLN A 4 20.06 -13.71 6.33
C GLN A 4 20.45 -15.14 6.00
N ALA A 5 20.37 -16.00 7.01
CA ALA A 5 20.53 -17.44 6.81
C ALA A 5 19.45 -17.98 5.87
N CYS A 6 19.78 -18.98 5.06
CA CYS A 6 18.88 -19.50 4.02
C CYS A 6 17.56 -20.03 4.62
N ASP A 7 17.63 -20.61 5.81
CA ASP A 7 16.48 -21.12 6.56
C ASP A 7 15.54 -20.03 7.09
N ALA A 8 15.95 -18.75 7.02
CA ALA A 8 15.11 -17.62 7.37
C ALA A 8 13.89 -17.46 6.45
N CYS A 9 14.02 -17.95 5.20
CA CYS A 9 12.99 -17.92 4.17
C CYS A 9 12.61 -19.32 3.67
N HIS A 10 13.56 -20.25 3.64
CA HIS A 10 13.38 -21.61 3.13
C HIS A 10 13.16 -22.60 4.29
N ARG A 11 12.07 -23.36 4.29
CA ARG A 11 11.85 -24.37 5.35
C ARG A 11 12.38 -25.73 4.94
N ALA A 12 13.26 -26.30 5.76
CA ALA A 12 13.66 -27.70 5.64
C ALA A 12 12.40 -28.59 5.77
N GLY A 13 12.21 -29.53 4.84
CA GLY A 13 11.08 -30.47 4.83
C GLY A 13 9.92 -30.14 3.88
N VAL A 14 9.85 -28.91 3.32
CA VAL A 14 8.85 -28.54 2.29
C VAL A 14 9.50 -28.33 0.91
N GLY A 15 10.82 -28.50 0.84
CA GLY A 15 11.66 -28.22 -0.33
C GLY A 15 12.33 -26.84 -0.23
N TRP A 16 13.59 -26.75 -0.65
CA TRP A 16 14.30 -25.46 -0.73
C TRP A 16 13.71 -24.55 -1.81
N THR A 17 13.02 -25.09 -2.82
CA THR A 17 12.37 -24.29 -3.86
C THR A 17 11.11 -25.01 -4.39
N PRO A 18 10.01 -24.29 -4.67
CA PRO A 18 9.78 -22.87 -4.39
C PRO A 18 9.48 -22.61 -2.90
N VAL A 19 9.66 -21.36 -2.45
CA VAL A 19 9.23 -20.95 -1.09
C VAL A 19 7.70 -20.93 -1.06
N THR A 20 7.09 -21.97 -0.50
CA THR A 20 5.63 -22.10 -0.39
C THR A 20 5.07 -21.60 0.94
N ALA A 21 5.91 -21.50 1.97
CA ALA A 21 5.52 -21.10 3.32
C ALA A 21 6.51 -20.09 3.92
N TYR A 22 6.17 -18.80 3.84
CA TYR A 22 6.94 -17.69 4.41
C TYR A 22 6.03 -16.63 5.03
N THR A 23 6.49 -15.99 6.10
CA THR A 23 5.82 -14.85 6.74
C THR A 23 6.76 -13.65 6.71
N HIS A 24 6.26 -12.52 6.22
CA HIS A 24 7.04 -11.28 6.20
C HIS A 24 7.40 -10.83 7.62
N ARG A 25 8.66 -10.45 7.80
CA ARG A 25 9.21 -10.04 9.11
C ARG A 25 9.04 -8.55 9.40
N THR A 26 8.92 -7.72 8.37
CA THR A 26 8.77 -6.27 8.53
C THR A 26 7.31 -5.89 8.86
N ALA A 27 7.14 -4.97 9.81
CA ALA A 27 5.84 -4.38 10.12
C ALA A 27 5.26 -3.52 8.98
N PHE A 28 6.09 -3.17 7.99
CA PHE A 28 5.68 -2.40 6.82
C PHE A 28 5.01 -3.24 5.74
N TYR A 29 5.09 -4.57 5.83
CA TYR A 29 4.39 -5.44 4.89
C TYR A 29 2.88 -5.31 5.11
N LYS A 30 2.16 -4.97 4.04
CA LYS A 30 0.70 -5.03 3.98
C LYS A 30 0.30 -6.25 3.17
N ALA A 31 -0.65 -7.03 3.67
CA ALA A 31 -1.19 -8.15 2.90
C ALA A 31 -1.83 -7.63 1.61
N HIS A 32 -1.54 -8.29 0.50
CA HIS A 32 -2.15 -8.03 -0.81
C HIS A 32 -3.03 -9.23 -1.21
N ARG A 33 -3.84 -9.07 -2.26
CA ARG A 33 -4.64 -10.15 -2.85
C ARG A 33 -3.82 -11.41 -3.11
N ALA A 34 -4.49 -12.56 -3.10
CA ALA A 34 -3.88 -13.83 -3.48
C ALA A 34 -3.22 -13.72 -4.87
N SER A 35 -2.09 -14.42 -5.04
CA SER A 35 -1.31 -14.51 -6.30
C SER A 35 -0.31 -13.39 -6.60
N VAL A 36 0.05 -12.53 -5.64
CA VAL A 36 1.23 -11.66 -5.79
C VAL A 36 2.51 -12.48 -5.59
N LEU A 37 3.43 -12.42 -6.55
CA LEU A 37 4.70 -13.14 -6.49
C LEU A 37 5.73 -12.32 -5.69
N CYS A 38 6.73 -12.99 -5.11
CA CYS A 38 7.83 -12.32 -4.41
C CYS A 38 8.51 -11.27 -5.29
N SER A 39 8.71 -11.59 -6.56
CA SER A 39 9.32 -10.72 -7.57
C SER A 39 8.49 -9.49 -7.92
N SER A 40 7.19 -9.45 -7.58
CA SER A 40 6.36 -8.25 -7.74
C SER A 40 6.81 -7.09 -6.84
N CYS A 41 7.48 -7.39 -5.72
CA CYS A 41 8.00 -6.39 -4.79
C CYS A 41 9.54 -6.42 -4.72
N HIS A 42 10.13 -7.62 -4.70
CA HIS A 42 11.57 -7.83 -4.62
C HIS A 42 12.23 -7.84 -6.01
N THR A 43 12.10 -6.72 -6.74
CA THR A 43 12.45 -6.61 -8.18
C THR A 43 13.95 -6.62 -8.49
N ASN A 44 14.80 -6.41 -7.49
CA ASN A 44 16.26 -6.34 -7.61
C ASN A 44 16.97 -7.52 -6.92
N ASN A 45 16.27 -8.65 -6.75
CA ASN A 45 16.78 -9.83 -6.05
C ASN A 45 17.34 -9.50 -4.64
N ASN A 46 16.61 -8.66 -3.89
CA ASN A 46 16.96 -8.22 -2.54
C ASN A 46 15.76 -8.39 -1.60
N GLU A 47 16.03 -8.76 -0.34
CA GLU A 47 15.02 -8.83 0.71
C GLU A 47 14.45 -7.45 1.08
N VAL A 48 15.22 -6.39 0.88
CA VAL A 48 14.73 -5.02 0.99
C VAL A 48 14.20 -4.58 -0.36
N ILE A 49 12.91 -4.27 -0.42
CA ILE A 49 12.27 -3.85 -1.65
C ILE A 49 12.78 -2.48 -2.12
N ALA A 50 12.90 -2.33 -3.44
CA ALA A 50 13.14 -1.03 -4.07
C ALA A 50 11.80 -0.34 -4.31
N TRP A 51 11.40 0.54 -3.40
CA TRP A 51 10.18 1.32 -3.55
C TRP A 51 10.25 2.24 -4.75
N LYS A 52 9.21 2.22 -5.59
CA LYS A 52 9.10 3.05 -6.79
C LYS A 52 9.06 4.55 -6.48
N TYR A 53 8.33 4.94 -5.43
CA TYR A 53 8.18 6.31 -4.98
C TYR A 53 8.67 6.46 -3.54
N ALA A 54 9.98 6.59 -3.37
CA ALA A 54 10.62 6.46 -2.07
C ALA A 54 10.18 7.48 -1.00
N GLY A 55 9.65 8.64 -1.40
CA GLY A 55 9.14 9.66 -0.47
C GLY A 55 7.84 9.29 0.24
N TYR A 56 7.12 8.26 -0.23
CA TYR A 56 5.86 7.82 0.36
C TYR A 56 5.98 6.52 1.17
N LYS A 57 7.21 6.03 1.40
CA LYS A 57 7.43 4.86 2.26
C LYS A 57 6.90 5.12 3.68
N PRO A 58 6.28 4.14 4.34
CA PRO A 58 5.94 2.78 3.90
C PRO A 58 4.50 2.64 3.38
N ASP A 59 3.85 3.74 3.00
CA ASP A 59 2.43 3.77 2.64
C ASP A 59 2.18 3.22 1.22
N CYS A 60 0.91 2.97 0.87
CA CYS A 60 0.52 2.43 -0.44
C CYS A 60 1.08 3.26 -1.61
N ALA A 61 1.10 4.59 -1.48
CA ALA A 61 1.66 5.50 -2.47
C ALA A 61 3.16 5.24 -2.72
N GLY A 62 3.89 4.60 -1.81
CA GLY A 62 5.28 4.19 -2.02
C GLY A 62 5.49 3.32 -3.27
N CYS A 63 4.46 2.59 -3.68
CA CYS A 63 4.44 1.82 -4.93
C CYS A 63 3.39 2.35 -5.93
N HIS A 64 2.26 2.83 -5.42
CA HIS A 64 1.06 3.12 -6.20
C HIS A 64 0.77 4.61 -6.41
N ALA A 65 1.68 5.54 -6.10
CA ALA A 65 1.41 6.97 -6.28
C ALA A 65 1.03 7.33 -7.74
N GLY A 66 1.56 6.61 -8.72
CA GLY A 66 1.20 6.78 -10.14
C GLY A 66 -0.20 6.32 -10.51
N ASP A 67 -0.86 5.51 -9.66
CA ASP A 67 -2.22 5.03 -9.88
C ASP A 67 -3.27 6.02 -9.31
N PHE A 68 -2.82 7.03 -8.56
CA PHE A 68 -3.69 8.02 -7.94
C PHE A 68 -4.40 8.88 -9.00
N LYS A 69 -5.73 8.85 -9.00
CA LYS A 69 -6.57 9.72 -9.82
C LYS A 69 -7.21 10.77 -8.93
N GLN A 70 -6.91 12.06 -9.16
CA GLN A 70 -7.40 13.13 -8.31
C GLN A 70 -8.93 13.29 -8.33
N GLY A 71 -9.57 13.12 -9.50
CA GLY A 71 -11.01 13.40 -9.70
C GLY A 71 -11.97 12.73 -8.70
N PRO A 72 -11.84 11.43 -8.41
CA PRO A 72 -12.67 10.77 -7.40
C PRO A 72 -12.44 11.23 -5.94
N HIS A 73 -11.33 11.89 -5.66
CA HIS A 73 -10.86 12.22 -4.30
C HIS A 73 -11.12 13.68 -3.94
N LYS A 74 -12.40 14.05 -3.85
CA LYS A 74 -12.80 15.39 -3.39
C LYS A 74 -12.72 15.51 -1.86
N LYS A 75 -12.22 16.65 -1.39
CA LYS A 75 -12.26 17.11 0.00
C LYS A 75 -13.47 18.01 0.26
N VAL A 76 -13.80 18.89 -0.69
CA VAL A 76 -14.96 19.81 -0.62
C VAL A 76 -15.61 19.87 -2.00
N ASP A 77 -16.94 19.96 -2.08
CA ASP A 77 -17.67 20.05 -3.35
C ASP A 77 -17.84 21.49 -3.87
N SER A 78 -17.91 22.51 -3.00
CA SER A 78 -18.00 23.91 -3.40
C SER A 78 -17.29 24.85 -2.41
N PRO A 79 -16.25 25.59 -2.83
CA PRO A 79 -15.51 25.38 -4.07
C PRO A 79 -14.92 23.96 -4.10
N VAL A 80 -14.75 23.39 -5.30
CA VAL A 80 -14.20 22.05 -5.42
C VAL A 80 -12.74 22.06 -4.96
N ILE A 81 -12.45 21.31 -3.91
CA ILE A 81 -11.10 21.07 -3.41
C ILE A 81 -10.87 19.58 -3.45
N TYR A 82 -9.73 19.16 -4.01
CA TYR A 82 -9.34 17.75 -4.07
C TYR A 82 -8.26 17.42 -3.05
N TYR A 83 -8.22 16.17 -2.64
CA TYR A 83 -7.07 15.60 -1.98
C TYR A 83 -5.91 15.41 -2.97
N SER A 84 -4.71 15.52 -2.46
CA SER A 84 -3.47 15.07 -3.10
C SER A 84 -3.13 13.64 -2.68
N VAL A 85 -2.23 13.00 -3.43
CA VAL A 85 -1.68 11.70 -3.07
C VAL A 85 -0.94 11.74 -1.73
N LEU A 86 -0.33 12.87 -1.36
CA LEU A 86 0.37 13.02 -0.09
C LEU A 86 -0.59 12.94 1.10
N GLU A 87 -1.77 13.55 0.96
CA GLU A 87 -2.81 13.54 2.00
C GLU A 87 -3.51 12.18 2.11
N LEU A 88 -3.55 11.42 1.01
CA LEU A 88 -4.16 10.09 0.94
C LEU A 88 -3.15 8.97 0.69
N LYS A 89 -1.91 9.13 1.13
CA LYS A 89 -0.79 8.22 0.80
C LYS A 89 -1.01 6.77 1.22
N ASP A 90 -1.80 6.53 2.25
CA ASP A 90 -2.17 5.18 2.72
C ASP A 90 -3.31 4.55 1.91
N CYS A 91 -4.10 5.32 1.14
CA CYS A 91 -5.21 4.94 0.24
C CYS A 91 -6.35 4.05 0.81
N SER A 92 -6.01 3.02 1.57
CA SER A 92 -6.87 2.04 2.24
C SER A 92 -7.42 2.50 3.59
N GLY A 93 -6.89 3.61 4.11
CA GLY A 93 -7.38 4.26 5.33
C GLY A 93 -8.75 4.94 5.14
N SER A 94 -9.26 5.50 6.23
CA SER A 94 -10.48 6.32 6.18
C SER A 94 -10.18 7.70 5.60
N CYS A 95 -11.08 8.21 4.77
CA CYS A 95 -11.10 9.58 4.30
C CYS A 95 -12.49 10.19 4.47
N HIS A 96 -12.60 11.50 4.33
CA HIS A 96 -13.86 12.21 4.51
C HIS A 96 -13.98 13.38 3.55
N GLN A 97 -15.20 13.85 3.35
CA GLN A 97 -15.50 15.10 2.67
C GLN A 97 -15.99 16.08 3.72
N TYR A 98 -15.71 17.35 3.51
CA TYR A 98 -16.14 18.43 4.38
C TYR A 98 -17.28 19.22 3.75
N THR A 99 -18.03 19.90 4.60
CA THR A 99 -19.14 20.77 4.16
C THR A 99 -18.63 21.98 3.38
N ASN A 100 -17.45 22.51 3.73
CA ASN A 100 -16.84 23.67 3.09
C ASN A 100 -15.31 23.69 3.29
N SER A 101 -14.65 24.73 2.77
CA SER A 101 -13.20 24.93 2.81
C SER A 101 -12.60 25.23 4.20
N THR A 102 -13.41 25.39 5.25
CA THR A 102 -12.89 25.54 6.62
C THR A 102 -12.39 24.22 7.22
N LEU A 103 -12.78 23.08 6.63
CA LEU A 103 -12.36 21.74 7.04
C LEU A 103 -12.65 21.37 8.50
N THR A 104 -13.70 21.96 9.09
CA THR A 104 -14.10 21.75 10.49
C THR A 104 -15.24 20.76 10.64
N THR A 105 -16.14 20.67 9.66
CA THR A 105 -17.32 19.79 9.70
C THR A 105 -17.28 18.77 8.58
N ILE A 106 -17.31 17.49 8.94
CA ILE A 106 -17.37 16.38 8.00
C ILE A 106 -18.79 16.26 7.44
N SER A 107 -18.92 16.26 6.12
CA SER A 107 -20.18 16.00 5.42
C SER A 107 -20.37 14.51 5.11
N LYS A 108 -19.27 13.79 4.83
CA LYS A 108 -19.32 12.36 4.47
C LYS A 108 -18.05 11.66 4.89
N ASN A 109 -18.17 10.56 5.63
CA ASN A 109 -17.06 9.64 5.87
C ASN A 109 -17.03 8.56 4.78
N ARG A 110 -15.82 8.13 4.40
CA ARG A 110 -15.55 7.05 3.46
C ARG A 110 -14.48 6.15 4.06
N SER A 111 -14.84 4.93 4.38
CA SER A 111 -13.91 3.91 4.87
C SER A 111 -14.00 2.67 4.01
N GLY A 112 -12.97 1.81 4.10
CA GLY A 112 -12.93 0.53 3.40
C GLY A 112 -12.80 0.62 1.88
N GLN A 113 -12.44 1.80 1.35
CA GLN A 113 -12.05 1.95 -0.06
C GLN A 113 -10.63 1.41 -0.24
N HIS A 114 -10.28 0.94 -1.45
CA HIS A 114 -8.92 0.50 -1.79
C HIS A 114 -8.33 -0.59 -0.88
N ARG A 115 -9.13 -1.60 -0.51
CA ARG A 115 -8.64 -2.72 0.33
C ARG A 115 -7.58 -3.52 -0.43
N PRO A 116 -6.37 -3.71 0.12
CA PRO A 116 -5.30 -4.40 -0.59
C PRO A 116 -5.57 -5.90 -0.79
N THR A 117 -6.48 -6.47 0.00
CA THR A 117 -6.94 -7.87 -0.07
C THR A 117 -8.38 -8.03 -0.56
N GLY A 118 -9.04 -6.97 -1.01
CA GLY A 118 -10.45 -7.01 -1.45
C GLY A 118 -10.64 -7.33 -2.93
N SER A 119 -11.88 -7.67 -3.31
CA SER A 119 -12.34 -7.73 -4.71
C SER A 119 -12.83 -6.34 -5.14
N PHE A 120 -12.52 -5.92 -6.37
CA PHE A 120 -13.02 -4.66 -6.97
C PHE A 120 -14.37 -4.88 -7.64
#